data_AF-A0A4Q5Z599-F1
#
_entry.id   AF-A0A4Q5Z599-F1
#
_cell.length_a   1.000
_cell.length_b   1.000
_cell.length_c   1.000
_cell.angle_alpha   90.00
_cell.angle_beta   90.00
_cell.angle_gamma   90.00
#
_symmetry.space_group_name_H-M   'P 1'
#
loop_
_entity.id
_entity.type
_entity.pdbx_description
1 polymer ?
#
loop_
_entity_poly.entity_id
_entity_poly.type
_entity_poly.pdbx_seq_one_letter_code
_entity_poly.pdbx_strand_id
1 'polypeptide(L)'
;MNGTVLITSKNPFKYQGFSYVIKLGMMHTDGSERPTSPYHNWSLRWGKKVSEKFAFKIVSEFIQAKDWIGMDQRNYDRSNGVLLPGNRQTDPNYDGVNAYGDETTIDLRQVLTGIAGQAPFLAPFINSISGSPIRVSRTGYTEQELLNPNTINFKLGGSVHYKLSENTEASVAGYWGTGNTVYTGASRYSIKDFKMGQYKVELLNKDWLLRAYTTQENAGQSFNLAATTQNFNELWKASGGSTGWYAQYGQAY
;
A
#
# COMPACT_ATOMS: atom_id res chain seq x y z
N MET A 1 -9.55 22.14 12.39
CA MET A 1 -8.17 22.35 11.89
C MET A 1 -7.23 21.54 12.78
N ASN A 2 -6.53 20.56 12.22
CA ASN A 2 -5.81 19.53 12.99
C ASN A 2 -4.32 19.88 13.25
N GLY A 3 -3.99 21.17 13.39
CA GLY A 3 -2.63 21.66 13.68
C GLY A 3 -1.67 21.74 12.48
N THR A 4 -0.55 22.43 12.65
CA THR A 4 0.52 22.59 11.65
C THR A 4 1.85 22.09 12.21
N VAL A 5 2.49 21.16 11.53
CA VAL A 5 3.85 20.69 11.85
C VAL A 5 4.83 21.29 10.86
N LEU A 6 5.83 22.03 11.36
CA LEU A 6 6.89 22.63 10.54
C LEU A 6 8.21 21.90 10.77
N ILE A 7 8.68 21.17 9.76
CA ILE A 7 9.98 20.49 9.78
C ILE A 7 10.96 21.27 8.91
N THR A 8 12.09 21.68 9.49
CA THR A 8 13.14 22.42 8.78
C THR A 8 14.43 21.62 8.71
N SER A 9 15.07 21.67 7.54
CA SER A 9 16.33 20.95 7.33
C SER A 9 17.52 21.75 7.88
N LYS A 10 18.54 21.05 8.41
CA LYS A 10 19.77 21.70 8.90
C LYS A 10 20.50 22.42 7.76
N ASN A 11 20.89 23.68 8.01
CA ASN A 11 21.67 24.49 7.08
C ASN A 11 23.19 24.18 7.24
N PRO A 12 23.94 23.89 6.15
CA PRO A 12 25.35 23.51 6.24
C PRO A 12 26.30 24.65 6.65
N PHE A 13 25.90 25.92 6.56
CA PHE A 13 26.69 27.03 7.13
C PHE A 13 26.71 27.00 8.66
N LYS A 14 25.61 26.55 9.28
CA LYS A 14 25.46 26.49 10.75
C LYS A 14 25.87 25.14 11.31
N TYR A 15 25.52 24.07 10.60
CA TYR A 15 25.76 22.68 11.01
C TYR A 15 26.71 22.02 10.01
N GLN A 16 28.00 22.00 10.35
CA GLN A 16 29.05 21.36 9.56
C GLN A 16 29.33 19.94 10.07
N GLY A 17 30.25 19.25 9.40
CA GLY A 17 30.74 17.94 9.77
C GLY A 17 29.95 16.77 9.19
N PHE A 18 30.52 15.59 9.41
CA PHE A 18 29.92 14.30 9.12
C PHE A 18 29.18 13.79 10.35
N SER A 19 28.02 13.19 10.16
CA SER A 19 27.23 12.57 11.22
C SER A 19 26.53 11.34 10.68
N TYR A 20 26.49 10.28 11.48
CA TYR A 20 25.81 9.04 11.14
C TYR A 20 24.97 8.56 12.32
N VAL A 21 23.91 7.81 12.03
CA VAL A 21 23.05 7.15 13.01
C VAL A 21 22.78 5.75 12.51
N ILE A 22 23.07 4.75 13.33
CA ILE A 22 22.77 3.35 13.05
C ILE A 22 21.78 2.88 14.11
N LYS A 23 20.62 2.40 13.67
CA LYS A 23 19.60 1.75 14.51
C LYS A 23 19.46 0.32 14.07
N LEU A 24 19.53 -0.58 15.02
CA LEU A 24 19.31 -2.01 14.84
C LEU A 24 18.14 -2.42 15.73
N GLY A 25 17.37 -3.40 15.28
CA GLY A 25 16.24 -3.92 16.04
C GLY A 25 15.88 -5.33 15.59
N MET A 26 14.87 -5.87 16.27
CA MET A 26 14.24 -7.14 15.93
C MET A 26 12.74 -6.93 15.87
N MET A 27 12.09 -7.66 14.97
CA MET A 27 10.65 -7.63 14.73
C MET A 27 10.10 -9.05 14.71
N HIS A 28 8.79 -9.22 14.90
CA HIS A 28 8.11 -10.52 14.93
C HIS A 28 8.70 -11.48 15.98
N THR A 29 8.86 -10.99 17.21
CA THR A 29 9.43 -11.77 18.32
C THR A 29 8.47 -12.81 18.90
N ASP A 30 7.18 -12.67 18.64
CA ASP A 30 6.12 -13.59 19.03
C ASP A 30 6.01 -14.81 18.11
N GLY A 31 6.59 -14.75 16.91
CA GLY A 31 6.61 -15.85 15.94
C GLY A 31 5.26 -16.16 15.30
N SER A 32 4.23 -15.35 15.54
CA SER A 32 2.84 -15.64 15.15
C SER A 32 2.65 -15.63 13.63
N GLU A 33 3.25 -14.65 12.96
CA GLU A 33 3.19 -14.50 11.50
C GLU A 33 4.38 -15.17 10.79
N ARG A 34 5.56 -15.11 11.42
CA ARG A 34 6.83 -15.57 10.86
C ARG A 34 7.93 -15.60 11.90
N PRO A 35 9.08 -16.25 11.60
CA PRO A 35 10.27 -16.15 12.44
C PRO A 35 10.72 -14.69 12.61
N THR A 36 11.31 -14.42 13.77
CA THR A 36 11.90 -13.12 14.13
C THR A 36 12.81 -12.60 13.02
N SER A 37 12.66 -11.33 12.67
CA SER A 37 13.40 -10.69 11.59
C SER A 37 14.16 -9.47 12.08
N PRO A 38 15.34 -9.17 11.50
CA PRO A 38 16.09 -7.98 11.86
C PRO A 38 15.43 -6.72 11.31
N TYR A 39 15.70 -5.60 11.98
CA TYR A 39 15.43 -4.25 11.51
C TYR A 39 16.76 -3.49 11.43
N HIS A 40 16.99 -2.82 10.30
CA HIS A 40 18.16 -2.00 10.06
C HIS A 40 17.74 -0.62 9.58
N ASN A 41 18.23 0.44 10.22
CA ASN A 41 18.13 1.81 9.71
C ASN A 41 19.47 2.51 9.86
N TRP A 42 20.07 2.87 8.73
CA TRP A 42 21.32 3.61 8.65
C TRP A 42 21.06 4.97 8.03
N SER A 43 21.38 6.03 8.75
CA SER A 43 21.25 7.41 8.28
C SER A 43 22.61 8.10 8.30
N LEU A 44 22.92 8.84 7.24
CA LEU A 44 24.17 9.56 7.05
C LEU A 44 23.87 11.00 6.66
N ARG A 45 24.68 11.93 7.15
CA ARG A 45 24.69 13.33 6.73
C ARG A 45 26.13 13.82 6.67
N TRP A 46 26.46 14.55 5.62
CA TRP A 46 27.67 15.35 5.53
C TRP A 46 27.31 16.77 5.13
N GLY A 47 27.61 17.76 5.98
CA GLY A 47 27.49 19.17 5.65
C GLY A 47 28.84 19.86 5.75
N LYS A 48 29.21 20.68 4.79
CA LYS A 48 30.48 21.41 4.83
C LYS A 48 30.32 22.82 4.25
N LYS A 49 30.81 23.80 5.01
CA LYS A 49 31.09 25.14 4.52
C LYS A 49 32.43 25.08 3.80
N VAL A 50 32.42 25.34 2.51
CA VAL A 50 33.64 25.31 1.67
C VAL A 50 34.26 26.71 1.61
N SER A 51 33.43 27.76 1.64
CA SER A 51 33.86 29.15 1.75
C SER A 51 32.84 29.97 2.54
N GLU A 52 33.11 31.26 2.77
CA GLU A 52 32.16 32.17 3.41
C GLU A 52 30.81 32.25 2.68
N LYS A 53 30.82 32.06 1.35
CA LYS A 53 29.62 32.15 0.51
C LYS A 53 29.10 30.82 0.02
N PHE A 54 29.84 29.72 0.10
CA PHE A 54 29.44 28.44 -0.48
C PHE A 54 29.49 27.30 0.54
N ALA A 55 28.41 26.52 0.60
CA ALA A 55 28.30 25.32 1.43
C ALA A 55 27.45 24.24 0.75
N PHE A 56 27.67 22.99 1.11
CA PHE A 56 26.88 21.86 0.61
C PHE A 56 26.46 20.93 1.75
N LYS A 57 25.44 20.12 1.47
CA LYS A 57 24.96 19.06 2.34
C LYS A 57 24.55 17.84 1.50
N ILE A 58 24.94 16.67 1.95
CA ILE A 58 24.51 15.37 1.42
C ILE A 58 23.87 14.59 2.57
N VAL A 59 22.77 13.90 2.30
CA VAL A 59 22.08 13.02 3.25
C VAL A 59 21.73 11.71 2.57
N SER A 60 21.79 10.61 3.31
CA SER A 60 21.20 9.34 2.87
C SER A 60 20.58 8.61 4.04
N GLU A 61 19.56 7.81 3.77
CA GLU A 61 18.93 6.91 4.73
C GLU A 61 18.62 5.60 4.03
N PHE A 62 18.95 4.49 4.67
CA PHE A 62 18.60 3.16 4.22
C PHE A 62 17.90 2.43 5.35
N ILE A 63 16.67 2.00 5.10
CA ILE A 63 15.91 1.12 5.99
C ILE A 63 15.71 -0.21 5.29
N GLN A 64 15.98 -1.29 6.00
CA GLN A 64 15.61 -2.65 5.61
C GLN A 64 14.93 -3.33 6.79
N ALA A 65 13.78 -3.94 6.52
CA ALA A 65 12.96 -4.62 7.51
C ALA A 65 12.02 -5.63 6.83
N LYS A 66 11.23 -6.32 7.63
CA LYS A 66 10.02 -7.01 7.14
C LYS A 66 8.79 -6.33 7.74
N ASP A 67 7.81 -6.03 6.91
CA ASP A 67 6.54 -5.43 7.32
C ASP A 67 5.56 -6.47 7.88
N TRP A 68 4.54 -5.99 8.58
CA TRP A 68 3.45 -6.81 9.10
C TRP A 68 2.46 -7.19 8.00
N ILE A 69 2.07 -8.45 7.96
CA ILE A 69 1.01 -8.97 7.07
C ILE A 69 -0.26 -9.24 7.89
N GLY A 70 -1.41 -8.87 7.32
CA GLY A 70 -2.71 -9.20 7.87
C GLY A 70 -2.97 -10.71 7.90
N MET A 71 -3.19 -11.25 9.10
CA MET A 71 -3.48 -12.68 9.30
C MET A 71 -4.93 -12.96 9.70
N ASP A 72 -5.72 -11.92 9.99
CA ASP A 72 -7.10 -12.11 10.37
C ASP A 72 -7.93 -12.50 9.14
N GLN A 73 -8.53 -13.69 9.18
CA GLN A 73 -9.37 -14.27 8.14
C GLN A 73 -10.78 -14.56 8.68
N ARG A 74 -11.23 -13.82 9.69
CA ARG A 74 -12.62 -13.93 10.13
C ARG A 74 -13.55 -13.34 9.08
N ASN A 75 -14.74 -13.92 8.98
CA ASN A 75 -15.79 -13.44 8.09
C ASN A 75 -16.23 -12.03 8.52
N TYR A 76 -16.44 -11.14 7.57
CA TYR A 76 -16.55 -9.72 7.79
C TYR A 76 -17.56 -9.08 6.83
N ASP A 77 -18.49 -8.31 7.39
CA ASP A 77 -19.36 -7.45 6.62
C ASP A 77 -18.67 -6.09 6.42
N ARG A 78 -18.05 -5.88 5.25
CA ARG A 78 -17.39 -4.61 4.92
C ARG A 78 -18.34 -3.42 4.84
N SER A 79 -19.63 -3.65 4.59
CA SER A 79 -20.61 -2.58 4.45
C SER A 79 -21.00 -2.01 5.81
N ASN A 80 -21.12 -2.89 6.81
CA ASN A 80 -21.53 -2.53 8.18
C ASN A 80 -20.37 -2.46 9.17
N GLY A 81 -19.18 -2.93 8.79
CA GLY A 81 -17.97 -2.88 9.60
C GLY A 81 -17.96 -3.87 10.78
N VAL A 82 -18.62 -5.03 10.64
CA VAL A 82 -18.81 -6.00 11.73
C VAL A 82 -18.34 -7.39 11.33
N LEU A 83 -17.86 -8.17 12.31
CA LEU A 83 -17.52 -9.58 12.11
C LEU A 83 -18.79 -10.42 12.06
N LEU A 84 -18.79 -11.38 11.14
CA LEU A 84 -19.84 -12.38 10.99
C LEU A 84 -19.35 -13.75 11.48
N PRO A 85 -20.26 -14.63 11.93
CA PRO A 85 -19.91 -16.02 12.17
C PRO A 85 -19.60 -16.76 10.86
N GLY A 86 -18.98 -17.93 10.99
CA GLY A 86 -18.64 -18.78 9.85
C GLY A 86 -17.29 -18.47 9.21
N ASN A 87 -16.95 -19.27 8.21
CA ASN A 87 -15.74 -19.18 7.42
C ASN A 87 -16.06 -19.53 5.96
N ARG A 88 -15.03 -19.58 5.11
CA ARG A 88 -15.18 -19.92 3.68
C ARG A 88 -15.88 -21.26 3.43
N GLN A 89 -15.80 -22.21 4.35
CA GLN A 89 -16.41 -23.53 4.22
C GLN A 89 -17.88 -23.55 4.68
N THR A 90 -18.29 -22.65 5.57
CA THR A 90 -19.64 -22.64 6.17
C THR A 90 -20.52 -21.48 5.70
N ASP A 91 -19.94 -20.44 5.11
CA ASP A 91 -20.65 -19.31 4.54
C ASP A 91 -20.28 -19.14 3.06
N PRO A 92 -21.20 -19.43 2.12
CA PRO A 92 -20.94 -19.27 0.69
C PRO A 92 -20.72 -17.80 0.27
N ASN A 93 -21.14 -16.84 1.10
CA ASN A 93 -20.91 -15.41 0.90
C ASN A 93 -19.76 -14.86 1.77
N TYR A 94 -18.86 -15.71 2.26
CA TYR A 94 -17.74 -15.28 3.09
C TYR A 94 -16.95 -14.13 2.45
N ASP A 95 -16.57 -13.15 3.27
CA ASP A 95 -15.67 -12.05 2.95
C ASP A 95 -14.67 -11.90 4.11
N GLY A 96 -13.41 -12.25 3.88
CA GLY A 96 -12.41 -12.30 4.97
C GLY A 96 -11.72 -10.97 5.20
N VAL A 97 -11.47 -10.58 6.47
CA VAL A 97 -10.80 -9.30 6.80
C VAL A 97 -9.54 -9.03 5.95
N ASN A 98 -8.63 -10.02 5.87
CA ASN A 98 -7.42 -9.97 5.02
C ASN A 98 -7.43 -11.05 3.92
N ALA A 99 -8.61 -11.33 3.38
CA ALA A 99 -8.77 -12.01 2.09
C ALA A 99 -9.15 -10.95 1.04
N TYR A 100 -8.66 -11.16 -0.18
CA TYR A 100 -8.82 -10.21 -1.28
C TYR A 100 -9.26 -10.93 -2.54
N GLY A 101 -10.22 -10.37 -3.26
CA GLY A 101 -10.83 -10.97 -4.45
C GLY A 101 -12.14 -11.71 -4.17
N ASP A 102 -12.54 -11.79 -2.90
CA ASP A 102 -13.82 -12.33 -2.44
C ASP A 102 -14.89 -11.26 -2.18
N GLU A 103 -14.60 -10.00 -2.44
CA GLU A 103 -15.56 -8.90 -2.28
C GLU A 103 -16.63 -8.92 -3.38
N THR A 104 -16.38 -9.66 -4.47
CA THR A 104 -17.37 -9.87 -5.53
C THR A 104 -18.41 -10.87 -5.06
N THR A 105 -19.62 -10.38 -4.80
CA THR A 105 -20.78 -11.15 -4.32
C THR A 105 -21.97 -10.98 -5.27
N ILE A 106 -22.65 -12.08 -5.62
CA ILE A 106 -23.93 -12.02 -6.34
C ILE A 106 -25.02 -12.80 -5.63
N ASP A 107 -26.28 -12.48 -5.94
CA ASP A 107 -27.42 -13.31 -5.59
C ASP A 107 -27.60 -14.41 -6.65
N LEU A 108 -27.32 -15.65 -6.27
CA LEU A 108 -27.30 -16.82 -7.16
C LEU A 108 -28.68 -17.12 -7.76
N ARG A 109 -29.78 -16.61 -7.18
CA ARG A 109 -31.14 -16.78 -7.73
C ARG A 109 -31.26 -16.33 -9.18
N GLN A 110 -30.54 -15.28 -9.57
CA GLN A 110 -30.54 -14.81 -10.97
C GLN A 110 -29.92 -15.84 -11.91
N VAL A 111 -28.85 -16.51 -11.46
CA VAL A 111 -28.16 -17.57 -12.20
C VAL A 111 -29.02 -18.82 -12.27
N LEU A 112 -29.58 -19.25 -11.14
CA LEU A 112 -30.45 -20.43 -11.05
C LEU A 112 -31.70 -20.27 -11.92
N THR A 113 -32.31 -19.09 -11.97
CA THR A 113 -33.46 -18.83 -12.86
C THR A 113 -33.10 -19.02 -14.34
N GLY A 114 -31.91 -18.59 -14.75
CA GLY A 114 -31.39 -18.86 -16.09
C GLY A 114 -31.19 -20.35 -16.38
N ILE A 115 -30.70 -21.10 -15.39
CA ILE A 115 -30.54 -22.56 -15.47
C ILE A 115 -31.91 -23.25 -15.61
N ALA A 116 -32.92 -22.83 -14.83
CA ALA A 116 -34.28 -23.37 -14.93
C ALA A 116 -34.89 -23.18 -16.33
N GLY A 117 -34.55 -22.09 -17.02
CA GLY A 117 -34.95 -21.87 -18.41
C GLY A 117 -34.33 -22.85 -19.42
N GLN A 118 -33.12 -23.35 -19.13
CA GLN A 118 -32.42 -24.35 -19.96
C GLN A 118 -32.75 -25.80 -19.56
N ALA A 119 -33.09 -26.02 -18.29
CA ALA A 119 -33.45 -27.31 -17.71
C ALA A 119 -34.78 -27.20 -16.93
N PRO A 120 -35.95 -27.21 -17.61
CA PRO A 120 -37.24 -26.95 -16.99
C PRO A 120 -37.61 -27.90 -15.84
N PHE A 121 -37.06 -29.11 -15.83
CA PHE A 121 -37.29 -30.08 -14.75
C PHE A 121 -36.70 -29.64 -13.40
N LEU A 122 -35.73 -28.71 -13.38
CA LEU A 122 -35.17 -28.14 -12.14
C LEU A 122 -36.00 -26.98 -11.58
N ALA A 123 -36.93 -26.42 -12.36
CA ALA A 123 -37.69 -25.23 -11.97
C ALA A 123 -38.45 -25.38 -10.63
N PRO A 124 -39.12 -26.51 -10.31
CA PRO A 124 -39.78 -26.68 -9.02
C PRO A 124 -38.82 -26.62 -7.84
N PHE A 125 -37.63 -27.22 -7.96
CA PHE A 125 -36.60 -27.19 -6.93
C PHE A 125 -36.03 -25.78 -6.75
N ILE A 126 -35.66 -25.12 -7.86
CA ILE A 126 -35.11 -23.76 -7.83
C ILE A 126 -36.10 -22.77 -7.20
N ASN A 127 -37.39 -22.89 -7.53
CA ASN A 127 -38.43 -22.06 -6.92
C ASN A 127 -38.56 -22.30 -5.41
N SER A 128 -38.34 -23.54 -4.93
CA SER A 128 -38.40 -23.85 -3.49
C SER A 128 -37.29 -23.18 -2.67
N ILE A 129 -36.12 -22.92 -3.28
CA ILE A 129 -34.97 -22.30 -2.60
C ILE A 129 -34.83 -20.80 -2.88
N SER A 130 -35.62 -20.23 -3.80
CA SER A 130 -35.52 -18.83 -4.23
C SER A 130 -36.25 -17.82 -3.33
N GLY A 131 -36.79 -18.26 -2.19
CA GLY A 131 -37.57 -17.45 -1.25
C GLY A 131 -36.76 -16.37 -0.51
N SER A 132 -35.42 -16.44 -0.52
CA SER A 132 -34.53 -15.42 0.04
C SER A 132 -33.25 -15.32 -0.79
N PRO A 133 -32.55 -14.17 -0.79
CA PRO A 133 -31.29 -14.01 -1.51
C PRO A 133 -30.28 -15.09 -1.14
N ILE A 134 -29.72 -15.77 -2.15
CA ILE A 134 -28.66 -16.76 -1.97
C ILE A 134 -27.36 -16.07 -2.37
N ARG A 135 -26.76 -15.33 -1.44
CA ARG A 135 -25.52 -14.61 -1.74
C ARG A 135 -24.36 -15.59 -1.79
N VAL A 136 -23.53 -15.46 -2.81
CA VAL A 136 -22.31 -16.25 -2.99
C VAL A 136 -21.20 -15.29 -3.40
N SER A 137 -20.02 -15.45 -2.82
CA SER A 137 -18.83 -14.70 -3.18
C SER A 137 -17.79 -15.56 -3.89
N ARG A 138 -16.94 -14.93 -4.70
CA ARG A 138 -15.78 -15.59 -5.33
C ARG A 138 -14.78 -16.03 -4.24
N THR A 139 -13.99 -17.05 -4.56
CA THR A 139 -12.81 -17.38 -3.73
C THR A 139 -11.74 -16.31 -3.90
N GLY A 140 -11.34 -15.70 -2.78
CA GLY A 140 -10.24 -14.74 -2.72
C GLY A 140 -8.90 -15.38 -2.39
N TYR A 141 -7.89 -14.54 -2.24
CA TYR A 141 -6.51 -14.87 -1.86
C TYR A 141 -6.17 -14.17 -0.55
N THR A 142 -5.42 -14.85 0.31
CA THR A 142 -4.97 -14.30 1.58
C THR A 142 -3.87 -13.26 1.37
N GLU A 143 -3.73 -12.32 2.31
CA GLU A 143 -2.66 -11.32 2.21
C GLU A 143 -1.26 -11.94 2.10
N GLN A 144 -1.03 -13.07 2.79
CA GLN A 144 0.23 -13.81 2.77
C GLN A 144 0.57 -14.39 1.39
N GLU A 145 -0.44 -14.75 0.59
CA GLU A 145 -0.24 -15.25 -0.77
C GLU A 145 0.09 -14.12 -1.77
N LEU A 146 -0.35 -12.90 -1.47
CA LEU A 146 -0.25 -11.75 -2.37
C LEU A 146 0.97 -10.88 -2.11
N LEU A 147 1.42 -10.78 -0.86
CA LEU A 147 2.41 -9.80 -0.44
C LEU A 147 3.79 -10.40 -0.21
N ASN A 148 4.81 -9.67 -0.69
CA ASN A 148 6.18 -9.82 -0.22
C ASN A 148 6.41 -8.84 0.94
N PRO A 149 6.68 -9.33 2.17
CA PRO A 149 6.85 -8.47 3.34
C PRO A 149 8.18 -7.71 3.37
N ASN A 150 9.08 -7.91 2.40
CA ASN A 150 10.40 -7.27 2.43
C ASN A 150 10.29 -5.77 2.18
N THR A 151 10.56 -4.99 3.22
CA THR A 151 10.55 -3.52 3.17
C THR A 151 11.96 -3.02 2.95
N ILE A 152 12.11 -2.23 1.89
CA ILE A 152 13.35 -1.50 1.59
C ILE A 152 12.95 -0.06 1.39
N ASN A 153 13.63 0.87 2.04
CA ASN A 153 13.45 2.30 1.82
C ASN A 153 14.81 2.95 1.76
N PHE A 154 15.21 3.37 0.56
CA PHE A 154 16.44 4.10 0.34
C PHE A 154 16.12 5.52 -0.04
N LYS A 155 16.77 6.48 0.61
CA LYS A 155 16.66 7.91 0.33
C LYS A 155 18.05 8.50 0.18
N LEU A 156 18.21 9.36 -0.81
CA LEU A 156 19.41 10.14 -1.07
C LEU A 156 18.99 11.59 -1.28
N GLY A 157 19.74 12.52 -0.70
CA GLY A 157 19.49 13.94 -0.87
C GLY A 157 20.78 14.72 -0.93
N GLY A 158 20.73 15.80 -1.69
CA GLY A 158 21.83 16.75 -1.83
C GLY A 158 21.29 18.16 -1.86
N SER A 159 22.02 19.09 -1.25
CA SER A 159 21.74 20.52 -1.39
C SER A 159 23.01 21.34 -1.46
N VAL A 160 22.98 22.37 -2.29
CA VAL A 160 24.00 23.41 -2.39
C VAL A 160 23.41 24.73 -1.94
N HIS A 161 24.21 25.51 -1.24
CA HIS A 161 23.81 26.75 -0.61
C HIS A 161 24.82 27.83 -0.97
N TYR A 162 24.33 29.00 -1.37
CA TYR A 162 25.12 30.15 -1.74
C TYR A 162 24.60 31.43 -1.09
N LYS A 163 25.45 32.16 -0.37
CA LYS A 163 25.08 33.46 0.21
C LYS A 163 25.24 34.56 -0.83
N LEU A 164 24.12 35.15 -1.25
CA LEU A 164 24.08 36.30 -2.14
C LEU A 164 24.46 37.58 -1.38
N SER A 165 24.03 37.69 -0.13
CA SER A 165 24.39 38.75 0.82
C SER A 165 24.43 38.18 2.24
N GLU A 166 24.68 39.01 3.26
CA GLU A 166 24.61 38.60 4.66
C GLU A 166 23.19 38.17 5.09
N ASN A 167 22.17 38.71 4.41
CA ASN A 167 20.77 38.50 4.73
C ASN A 167 20.02 37.60 3.74
N THR A 168 20.65 37.22 2.62
CA THR A 168 20.00 36.45 1.55
C THR A 168 20.82 35.21 1.18
N GLU A 169 20.21 34.04 1.29
CA GLU A 169 20.76 32.75 0.90
C GLU A 169 19.95 32.12 -0.23
N ALA A 170 20.64 31.73 -1.30
CA ALA A 170 20.09 30.87 -2.34
C ALA A 170 20.42 29.41 -2.03
N SER A 171 19.48 28.50 -2.26
CA SER A 171 19.75 27.07 -2.17
C SER A 171 19.04 26.28 -3.26
N VAL A 172 19.70 25.24 -3.73
CA VAL A 172 19.13 24.24 -4.62
C VAL A 172 19.25 22.90 -3.90
N ALA A 173 18.16 22.16 -3.82
CA ALA A 173 18.13 20.86 -3.18
C ALA A 173 17.38 19.84 -4.03
N GLY A 174 17.90 18.62 -4.06
CA GLY A 174 17.27 17.46 -4.65
C GLY A 174 17.19 16.33 -3.63
N TYR A 175 16.06 15.65 -3.62
CA TYR A 175 15.81 14.46 -2.83
C TYR A 175 15.30 13.38 -3.77
N TRP A 176 15.82 12.18 -3.65
CA TRP A 176 15.38 11.03 -4.39
C TRP A 176 15.24 9.85 -3.44
N GLY A 177 14.19 9.07 -3.59
CA GLY A 177 13.98 7.87 -2.81
C GLY A 177 13.36 6.76 -3.62
N THR A 178 13.64 5.53 -3.21
CA THR A 178 13.03 4.33 -3.77
C THR A 178 12.76 3.30 -2.69
N GLY A 179 11.74 2.48 -2.89
CA GLY A 179 11.45 1.44 -1.92
C GLY A 179 10.23 0.59 -2.21
N ASN A 180 10.10 -0.42 -1.36
CA ASN A 180 8.99 -1.35 -1.29
C ASN A 180 8.42 -1.30 0.12
N THR A 181 7.10 -1.30 0.24
CA THR A 181 6.40 -1.32 1.53
C THR A 181 4.96 -1.74 1.31
N VAL A 182 4.25 -2.08 2.38
CA VAL A 182 2.80 -2.22 2.32
C VAL A 182 2.15 -0.95 2.87
N TYR A 183 1.08 -0.48 2.25
CA TYR A 183 0.33 0.69 2.71
C TYR A 183 -1.15 0.34 2.90
N THR A 184 -1.70 0.76 4.03
CA THR A 184 -3.14 0.67 4.32
C THR A 184 -3.76 2.06 4.23
N GLY A 185 -4.74 2.21 3.35
CA GLY A 185 -5.60 3.38 3.26
C GLY A 185 -7.06 2.94 3.17
N ALA A 186 -7.78 3.40 2.14
CA ALA A 186 -9.12 2.90 1.81
C ALA A 186 -9.12 1.41 1.39
N SER A 187 -7.96 0.88 1.04
CA SER A 187 -7.71 -0.52 0.71
C SER A 187 -6.26 -0.87 1.07
N ARG A 188 -5.83 -2.10 0.77
CA ARG A 188 -4.45 -2.57 0.97
C ARG A 188 -3.66 -2.47 -0.33
N TYR A 189 -2.49 -1.84 -0.26
CA TYR A 189 -1.64 -1.59 -1.42
C TYR A 189 -0.26 -2.20 -1.20
N SER A 190 0.20 -2.97 -2.18
CA SER A 190 1.61 -3.36 -2.29
C SER A 190 2.33 -2.25 -3.02
N ILE A 191 3.24 -1.55 -2.33
CA ILE A 191 4.13 -0.59 -2.96
C ILE A 191 5.41 -1.32 -3.36
N LYS A 192 5.71 -1.34 -4.66
CA LYS A 192 6.85 -2.07 -5.21
C LYS A 192 7.59 -1.25 -6.27
N ASP A 193 8.90 -1.14 -6.11
CA ASP A 193 9.83 -0.37 -6.93
C ASP A 193 9.40 1.09 -7.10
N PHE A 194 8.74 1.64 -6.06
CA PHE A 194 8.30 3.03 -6.04
C PHE A 194 9.50 3.95 -6.07
N LYS A 195 9.38 5.06 -6.80
CA LYS A 195 10.41 6.10 -6.90
C LYS A 195 9.77 7.46 -6.76
N MET A 196 10.40 8.32 -5.97
CA MET A 196 9.99 9.72 -5.82
C MET A 196 11.21 10.62 -5.84
N GLY A 197 11.16 11.66 -6.66
CA GLY A 197 12.11 12.76 -6.70
C GLY A 197 11.44 14.06 -6.31
N GLN A 198 12.04 14.83 -5.39
CA GLN A 198 11.62 16.18 -5.08
C GLN A 198 12.80 17.14 -5.26
N TYR A 199 12.60 18.17 -6.08
CA TYR A 199 13.61 19.16 -6.39
C TYR A 199 13.08 20.54 -6.03
N LYS A 200 13.91 21.36 -5.40
CA LYS A 200 13.54 22.72 -5.02
C LYS A 200 14.67 23.71 -5.22
N VAL A 201 14.27 24.94 -5.52
CA VAL A 201 15.10 26.13 -5.52
C VAL A 201 14.47 27.12 -4.54
N GLU A 202 15.30 27.73 -3.71
CA GLU A 202 14.84 28.58 -2.62
C GLU A 202 15.75 29.80 -2.49
N LEU A 203 15.15 30.98 -2.39
CA LEU A 203 15.78 32.22 -1.96
C LEU A 203 15.19 32.59 -0.61
N LEU A 204 16.01 32.45 0.42
CA LEU A 204 15.66 32.76 1.81
C LEU A 204 16.30 34.08 2.19
N ASN A 205 15.47 35.08 2.48
CA ASN A 205 15.87 36.34 3.09
C ASN A 205 15.35 36.41 4.54
N LYS A 206 15.85 37.35 5.34
CA LYS A 206 15.33 37.63 6.68
C LYS A 206 13.84 38.02 6.69
N ASP A 207 13.36 38.69 5.64
CA ASP A 207 11.99 39.25 5.58
C ASP A 207 11.07 38.51 4.61
N TRP A 208 11.62 37.73 3.68
CA TRP A 208 10.85 37.06 2.63
C TRP A 208 11.44 35.71 2.21
N LEU A 209 10.59 34.84 1.67
CA LEU A 209 10.95 33.53 1.15
C LEU A 209 10.34 33.37 -0.24
N LEU A 210 11.18 33.10 -1.24
CA LEU A 210 10.74 32.64 -2.55
C LEU A 210 11.16 31.18 -2.74
N ARG A 211 10.21 30.31 -3.07
CA ARG A 211 10.45 28.88 -3.27
C ARG A 211 9.72 28.38 -4.50
N ALA A 212 10.45 27.72 -5.39
CA ALA A 212 9.90 26.90 -6.45
C ALA A 212 10.29 25.44 -6.21
N TYR A 213 9.37 24.51 -6.43
CA TYR A 213 9.64 23.09 -6.26
C TYR A 213 8.79 22.25 -7.22
N THR A 214 9.26 21.03 -7.46
CA THR A 214 8.53 20.00 -8.19
C THR A 214 8.72 18.67 -7.50
N THR A 215 7.69 17.84 -7.54
CA THR A 215 7.72 16.45 -7.09
C THR A 215 7.38 15.58 -8.30
N GLN A 216 8.19 14.57 -8.55
CA GLN A 216 8.00 13.59 -9.61
C GLN A 216 7.93 12.21 -8.98
N GLU A 217 6.89 11.46 -9.32
CA GLU A 217 6.60 10.16 -8.72
C GLU A 217 6.42 9.10 -9.80
N ASN A 218 6.84 7.88 -9.48
CA ASN A 218 6.61 6.70 -10.29
C ASN A 218 6.18 5.56 -9.36
N ALA A 219 4.96 5.05 -9.58
CA ALA A 219 4.36 3.99 -8.80
C ALA A 219 5.07 2.62 -8.95
N GLY A 220 5.96 2.46 -9.92
CA GLY A 220 6.65 1.19 -10.15
C GLY A 220 5.69 0.05 -10.47
N GLN A 221 5.90 -1.10 -9.84
CA GLN A 221 5.04 -2.28 -9.93
C GLN A 221 4.02 -2.35 -8.78
N SER A 222 3.62 -1.19 -8.23
CA SER A 222 2.67 -1.14 -7.14
C SER A 222 1.26 -1.51 -7.61
N PHE A 223 0.50 -2.18 -6.75
CA PHE A 223 -0.86 -2.60 -7.06
C PHE A 223 -1.76 -2.60 -5.83
N ASN A 224 -3.07 -2.49 -6.07
CA ASN A 224 -4.10 -2.61 -5.06
C ASN A 224 -4.53 -4.08 -4.96
N LEU A 225 -4.54 -4.67 -3.76
CA LEU A 225 -4.73 -6.11 -3.61
C LEU A 225 -6.11 -6.55 -4.08
N ALA A 226 -7.17 -5.93 -3.55
CA ALA A 226 -8.55 -6.26 -3.89
C ALA A 226 -8.83 -6.09 -5.39
N ALA A 227 -8.51 -4.93 -5.97
CA ALA A 227 -8.76 -4.70 -7.39
C ALA A 227 -7.97 -5.66 -8.28
N THR A 228 -6.71 -5.95 -7.94
CA THR A 228 -5.89 -6.88 -8.72
C THR A 228 -6.43 -8.30 -8.65
N THR A 229 -6.80 -8.80 -7.47
CA THR A 229 -7.32 -10.17 -7.33
C THR A 229 -8.72 -10.34 -7.88
N GLN A 230 -9.59 -9.32 -7.79
CA GLN A 230 -10.89 -9.33 -8.44
C GLN A 230 -10.73 -9.42 -9.97
N ASN A 231 -9.86 -8.58 -10.57
CA ASN A 231 -9.60 -8.65 -12.00
C ASN A 231 -8.94 -9.97 -12.41
N PHE A 232 -8.03 -10.50 -11.59
CA PHE A 232 -7.44 -11.82 -11.82
C PHE A 232 -8.50 -12.92 -11.82
N ASN A 233 -9.44 -12.87 -10.86
CA ASN A 233 -10.58 -13.77 -10.79
C ASN A 233 -11.42 -13.70 -12.08
N GLU A 234 -11.75 -12.50 -12.56
CA GLU A 234 -12.50 -12.33 -13.81
C GLU A 234 -11.75 -12.83 -15.05
N LEU A 235 -10.42 -12.65 -15.11
CA LEU A 235 -9.58 -13.15 -16.20
C LEU A 235 -9.46 -14.67 -16.20
N TRP A 236 -9.33 -15.29 -15.02
CA TRP A 236 -9.27 -16.75 -14.91
C TRP A 236 -10.59 -17.40 -15.30
N LYS A 237 -11.71 -16.85 -14.80
CA LYS A 237 -13.05 -17.24 -15.20
C LYS A 237 -14.02 -16.11 -14.90
N ALA A 238 -14.62 -15.58 -15.96
CA ALA A 238 -15.62 -14.53 -15.85
C ALA A 238 -16.74 -14.95 -14.89
N SER A 239 -17.17 -14.02 -14.04
CA SER A 239 -18.25 -14.26 -13.09
C SER A 239 -19.58 -14.53 -13.81
N GLY A 240 -19.87 -13.76 -14.86
CA GLY A 240 -21.11 -13.87 -15.64
C GLY A 240 -21.04 -14.86 -16.81
N GLY A 241 -22.19 -15.09 -17.44
CA GLY A 241 -22.34 -15.98 -18.59
C GLY A 241 -22.72 -17.42 -18.21
N SER A 242 -23.24 -18.17 -19.18
CA SER A 242 -23.71 -19.56 -18.98
C SER A 242 -22.60 -20.54 -18.62
N THR A 243 -21.35 -20.23 -18.96
CA THR A 243 -20.16 -21.00 -18.61
C THR A 243 -19.28 -20.29 -17.56
N GLY A 244 -19.76 -19.18 -17.01
CA GLY A 244 -19.07 -18.38 -16.01
C GLY A 244 -18.98 -19.06 -14.65
N TRP A 245 -18.20 -18.47 -13.74
CA TRP A 245 -17.92 -19.05 -12.44
C TRP A 245 -19.19 -19.30 -11.62
N TYR A 246 -20.11 -18.33 -11.55
CA TYR A 246 -21.33 -18.49 -10.77
C TYR A 246 -22.32 -19.50 -11.37
N ALA A 247 -22.36 -19.62 -12.71
CA ALA A 247 -23.17 -20.64 -13.38
C ALA A 247 -22.68 -22.05 -13.05
N GLN A 248 -21.36 -22.26 -13.09
CA GLN A 248 -20.76 -23.54 -12.69
C GLN A 248 -20.92 -23.83 -11.20
N TYR A 249 -20.77 -22.81 -10.36
CA TYR A 249 -20.98 -22.94 -8.92
C TYR A 249 -22.40 -23.43 -8.61
N GLY A 250 -23.44 -22.76 -9.14
CA GLY A 250 -24.83 -23.14 -8.90
C GLY A 250 -25.31 -24.42 -9.58
N GLN A 251 -24.50 -24.99 -10.49
CA GLN A 251 -24.74 -26.33 -11.04
C GLN A 251 -24.10 -27.43 -10.18
N ALA A 252 -23.01 -27.11 -9.48
CA ALA A 252 -22.23 -28.06 -8.70
C ALA A 252 -22.68 -28.16 -7.23
N TYR A 253 -23.25 -27.09 -6.68
CA TYR A 253 -23.68 -26.94 -5.29
C TYR A 253 -25.10 -26.37 -5.23
#